data_AF-A7TN79-F1
#
_entry.id   AF-A7TN79-F1
#
_cell.length_a   1.000
_cell.length_b   1.000
_cell.length_c   1.000
_cell.angle_alpha   90.00
_cell.angle_beta   90.00
_cell.angle_gamma   90.00
#
_symmetry.space_group_name_H-M   'P 1'
#
loop_
_entity.id
_entity.type
_entity.pdbx_description
1 polymer ?
#
loop_
_entity_poly.entity_id
_entity_poly.type
_entity_poly.pdbx_seq_one_letter_code
_entity_poly.pdbx_strand_id
1 'polypeptide(L)'
;MSDSEVGKVESSSENDLKRTYYPPAPEGISKRQWKRQCKKLEHERTKDEHNKMKRDKRKKSRENRRLQIQKIVESGKEIPEELKKAPRVNQNQKDSGINIIIDCAFDDLMNDKEVASMDNQITRAYGSNKRENYFANIKITSFNKRLKERFDKLAYNSRYDNWKNFEFIENEDILTNNEDKSKLIYLTADTDEKIDKLEPGITYIVGGIVDKNRYKNLCFEKAQKLGIPAKRLPIDEFVKVAGRKVLTTT
;
A
#
# COMPACT_ATOMS: atom_id res chain seq x y z
N MET A 1 38.62 -37.96 -54.24
CA MET A 1 38.94 -38.14 -52.80
C MET A 1 39.62 -36.85 -52.38
N SER A 2 39.07 -35.97 -51.56
CA SER A 2 37.91 -36.01 -50.67
C SER A 2 37.60 -34.55 -50.31
N ASP A 3 36.32 -34.23 -50.27
CA ASP A 3 35.77 -32.91 -49.95
C ASP A 3 36.23 -32.37 -48.59
N SER A 4 36.46 -31.07 -48.58
CA SER A 4 36.67 -30.23 -47.40
C SER A 4 35.33 -29.95 -46.71
N GLU A 5 35.10 -30.59 -45.56
CA GLU A 5 33.92 -30.35 -44.74
C GLU A 5 34.19 -29.29 -43.67
N VAL A 6 33.38 -28.23 -43.72
CA VAL A 6 33.37 -27.05 -42.86
C VAL A 6 32.80 -27.42 -41.49
N GLY A 7 33.64 -27.44 -40.46
CA GLY A 7 33.22 -27.59 -39.06
C GLY A 7 32.67 -26.27 -38.50
N LYS A 8 31.34 -26.21 -38.42
CA LYS A 8 30.53 -25.15 -37.78
C LYS A 8 31.01 -24.81 -36.37
N VAL A 9 31.26 -23.53 -36.13
CA VAL A 9 31.33 -22.93 -34.79
C VAL A 9 29.89 -22.80 -34.28
N GLU A 10 29.47 -23.68 -33.37
CA GLU A 10 28.23 -23.50 -32.63
C GLU A 10 28.50 -22.67 -31.38
N SER A 11 28.07 -21.40 -31.45
CA SER A 11 27.96 -20.48 -30.33
C SER A 11 26.89 -20.97 -29.35
N SER A 12 27.29 -21.56 -28.23
CA SER A 12 26.37 -21.84 -27.13
C SER A 12 26.04 -20.53 -26.41
N SER A 13 24.82 -20.06 -26.66
CA SER A 13 24.19 -18.85 -26.11
C SER A 13 24.21 -18.79 -24.57
N GLU A 14 24.59 -17.63 -24.03
CA GLU A 14 24.63 -17.24 -22.60
C GLU A 14 23.27 -17.23 -21.85
N ASN A 15 22.28 -18.02 -22.26
CA ASN A 15 20.91 -17.93 -21.73
C ASN A 15 20.44 -19.14 -20.90
N ASP A 16 21.37 -19.92 -20.34
CA ASP A 16 21.04 -20.98 -19.39
C ASP A 16 20.72 -20.40 -18.01
N LEU A 17 19.42 -20.14 -17.82
CA LEU A 17 18.77 -19.72 -16.59
C LEU A 17 19.24 -20.56 -15.38
N LYS A 18 19.89 -19.90 -14.42
CA LYS A 18 20.25 -20.47 -13.10
C LYS A 18 19.05 -21.15 -12.43
N ARG A 19 18.91 -22.46 -12.60
CA ARG A 19 18.02 -23.28 -11.76
C ARG A 19 18.56 -23.22 -10.33
N THR A 20 17.84 -22.57 -9.44
CA THR A 20 18.16 -22.58 -8.01
C THR A 20 17.98 -24.00 -7.46
N TYR A 21 19.09 -24.70 -7.27
CA TYR A 21 19.12 -26.02 -6.65
C TYR A 21 18.95 -25.87 -5.13
N TYR A 22 17.91 -26.48 -4.59
CA TYR A 22 17.70 -26.57 -3.15
C TYR A 22 18.12 -27.98 -2.71
N PRO A 23 18.76 -28.13 -1.53
CA PRO A 23 19.07 -29.46 -0.99
C PRO A 23 17.79 -30.31 -0.83
N PRO A 24 17.90 -31.65 -0.78
CA PRO A 24 16.76 -32.53 -0.59
C PRO A 24 16.01 -32.20 0.72
N ALA A 25 14.69 -32.38 0.72
CA ALA A 25 13.86 -32.06 1.88
C ALA A 25 14.07 -33.09 3.00
N PRO A 26 14.23 -32.67 4.27
CA PRO A 26 14.27 -33.56 5.42
C PRO A 26 12.96 -34.36 5.60
N GLU A 27 13.06 -35.49 6.28
CA GLU A 27 11.92 -36.37 6.58
C GLU A 27 10.86 -35.63 7.42
N GLY A 28 9.58 -35.79 7.09
CA GLY A 28 8.46 -35.10 7.75
C GLY A 28 8.14 -33.67 7.26
N ILE A 29 8.90 -33.10 6.33
CA ILE A 29 8.63 -31.76 5.75
C ILE A 29 8.28 -31.87 4.26
N SER A 30 7.19 -31.24 3.83
CA SER A 30 6.85 -31.21 2.41
C SER A 30 7.91 -30.46 1.59
N LYS A 31 8.16 -30.90 0.34
CA LYS A 31 9.08 -30.21 -0.60
C LYS A 31 8.78 -28.70 -0.73
N ARG A 32 7.50 -28.30 -0.63
CA ARG A 32 7.09 -26.89 -0.66
C ARG A 32 7.48 -26.12 0.60
N GLN A 33 7.31 -26.71 1.78
CA GLN A 33 7.72 -26.09 3.05
C GLN A 33 9.25 -25.97 3.13
N TRP A 34 9.98 -27.01 2.71
CA TRP A 34 11.44 -26.97 2.67
C TRP A 34 11.96 -25.88 1.73
N LYS A 35 11.42 -25.80 0.51
CA LYS A 35 11.76 -24.72 -0.44
C LYS A 35 11.49 -23.32 0.14
N ARG A 36 10.43 -23.15 0.94
CA ARG A 36 10.16 -21.88 1.63
C ARG A 36 11.20 -21.59 2.72
N GLN A 37 11.62 -22.59 3.50
CA GLN A 37 12.66 -22.44 4.51
C GLN A 37 14.01 -22.08 3.89
N CYS A 38 14.47 -22.81 2.86
CA CYS A 38 15.72 -22.50 2.17
C CYS A 38 15.72 -21.07 1.60
N LYS A 39 14.61 -20.66 0.96
CA LYS A 39 14.45 -19.27 0.49
C LYS A 39 14.51 -18.25 1.62
N LYS A 40 13.95 -18.57 2.79
CA LYS A 40 13.98 -17.68 3.96
C LYS A 40 15.41 -17.52 4.48
N LEU A 41 16.15 -18.62 4.63
CA LEU A 41 17.54 -18.61 5.05
C LEU A 41 18.44 -17.88 4.05
N GLU A 42 18.26 -18.12 2.76
CA GLU A 42 19.01 -17.43 1.71
C GLU A 42 18.72 -15.93 1.71
N HIS A 43 17.44 -15.55 1.90
CA HIS A 43 17.05 -14.16 2.05
C HIS A 43 17.68 -13.53 3.28
N GLU A 44 17.68 -14.20 4.43
CA GLU A 44 18.31 -13.72 5.67
C GLU A 44 19.82 -13.52 5.49
N ARG A 45 20.52 -14.48 4.86
CA ARG A 45 21.96 -14.40 4.58
C ARG A 45 22.32 -13.23 3.66
N THR A 46 21.53 -13.02 2.61
CA THR A 46 21.81 -11.98 1.59
C THR A 46 21.18 -10.63 1.90
N LYS A 47 20.39 -10.54 2.98
CA LYS A 47 19.62 -9.34 3.35
C LYS A 47 20.51 -8.11 3.47
N ASP A 48 21.63 -8.25 4.17
CA ASP A 48 22.52 -7.13 4.48
C ASP A 48 23.31 -6.66 3.27
N GLU A 49 23.82 -7.61 2.46
CA GLU A 49 24.48 -7.31 1.20
C GLU A 49 23.54 -6.59 0.22
N HIS A 50 22.31 -7.09 0.09
CA HIS A 50 21.31 -6.48 -0.78
C HIS A 50 20.87 -5.10 -0.25
N ASN A 51 20.75 -4.93 1.06
CA ASN A 51 20.49 -3.64 1.68
C ASN A 51 21.64 -2.65 1.44
N LYS A 52 22.90 -3.08 1.55
CA LYS A 52 24.09 -2.29 1.26
C LYS A 52 24.12 -1.87 -0.22
N MET A 53 23.94 -2.82 -1.14
CA MET A 53 23.86 -2.55 -2.58
C MET A 53 22.76 -1.52 -2.90
N LYS A 54 21.57 -1.66 -2.30
CA LYS A 54 20.48 -0.67 -2.46
C LYS A 54 20.85 0.71 -1.91
N ARG A 55 21.55 0.78 -0.77
CA ARG A 55 22.04 2.04 -0.19
C ARG A 55 23.07 2.70 -1.12
N ASP A 56 24.01 1.94 -1.66
CA ASP A 56 25.07 2.46 -2.52
C ASP A 56 24.52 2.93 -3.88
N LYS A 57 23.60 2.15 -4.48
CA LYS A 57 22.88 2.58 -5.69
C LYS A 57 22.10 3.89 -5.47
N ARG A 58 21.47 4.07 -4.30
CA ARG A 58 20.79 5.32 -3.92
C ARG A 58 21.76 6.47 -3.72
N LYS A 59 22.94 6.24 -3.12
CA LYS A 59 23.99 7.26 -2.96
C LYS A 59 24.50 7.74 -4.32
N LYS A 60 24.89 6.81 -5.19
CA LYS A 60 25.37 7.11 -6.55
C LYS A 60 24.33 7.87 -7.39
N SER A 61 23.06 7.47 -7.31
CA SER A 61 21.97 8.19 -7.99
C SER A 61 21.79 9.63 -7.47
N ARG A 62 21.90 9.85 -6.15
CA ARG A 62 21.83 11.20 -5.55
C ARG A 62 23.00 12.07 -5.97
N GLU A 63 24.20 11.50 -6.04
CA GLU A 63 25.42 12.18 -6.46
C GLU A 63 25.36 12.56 -7.94
N ASN A 64 25.00 11.61 -8.82
CA ASN A 64 24.78 11.87 -10.25
C ASN A 64 23.77 13.00 -10.47
N ARG A 65 22.65 12.99 -9.74
CA ARG A 65 21.65 14.06 -9.80
C ARG A 65 22.19 15.41 -9.34
N ARG A 66 23.01 15.42 -8.28
CA ARG A 66 23.65 16.65 -7.78
C ARG A 66 24.62 17.22 -8.82
N LEU A 67 25.46 16.38 -9.41
CA LEU A 67 26.40 16.76 -10.47
C LEU A 67 25.67 17.28 -11.71
N GLN A 68 24.57 16.64 -12.11
CA GLN A 68 23.76 17.08 -13.24
C GLN A 68 23.13 18.47 -12.98
N ILE A 69 22.57 18.69 -11.79
CA ILE A 69 22.03 20.01 -11.41
C ILE A 69 23.15 21.06 -11.39
N GLN A 70 24.31 20.74 -10.83
CA GLN A 70 25.45 21.65 -10.77
C GLN A 70 25.91 22.09 -12.17
N LYS A 71 26.06 21.16 -13.11
CA LYS A 71 26.40 21.46 -14.51
C LYS A 71 25.37 22.38 -15.19
N ILE A 72 24.08 22.17 -14.92
CA ILE A 72 23.00 22.98 -15.49
C ILE A 72 23.08 24.42 -14.94
N VAL A 73 23.27 24.56 -13.62
CA VAL A 73 23.43 25.88 -12.97
C VAL A 73 24.68 26.60 -13.47
N GLU A 74 25.82 25.91 -13.58
CA GLU A 74 27.07 26.47 -14.13
C GLU A 74 26.90 26.92 -15.60
N SER A 75 26.05 26.25 -16.37
CA SER A 75 25.72 26.65 -17.76
C SER A 75 24.72 27.81 -17.86
N GLY A 76 24.26 28.37 -16.73
CA GLY A 76 23.29 29.47 -16.69
C GLY A 76 21.87 29.09 -17.13
N LYS A 77 21.58 27.80 -17.27
CA LYS A 77 20.25 27.29 -17.68
C LYS A 77 19.38 27.02 -16.47
N GLU A 78 18.07 27.15 -16.65
CA GLU A 78 17.12 26.75 -15.62
C GLU A 78 17.12 25.23 -15.39
N ILE A 79 16.94 24.83 -14.13
CA ILE A 79 16.88 23.42 -13.74
C ILE A 79 15.54 22.83 -14.25
N PRO A 80 15.56 21.76 -15.06
CA PRO A 80 14.36 21.05 -15.48
C PRO A 80 13.53 20.58 -14.28
N GLU A 81 12.20 20.62 -14.40
CA GLU A 81 11.28 20.20 -13.33
C GLU A 81 11.54 18.77 -12.83
N GLU A 82 11.90 17.86 -13.73
CA GLU A 82 12.24 16.46 -13.42
C GLU A 82 13.42 16.33 -12.43
N LEU A 83 14.31 17.33 -12.43
CA LEU A 83 15.47 17.40 -11.53
C LEU A 83 15.19 18.24 -10.28
N LYS A 84 14.04 18.90 -10.16
CA LYS A 84 13.61 19.54 -8.91
C LYS A 84 13.08 18.47 -7.96
N LYS A 85 13.33 18.64 -6.66
CA LYS A 85 12.70 17.76 -5.66
C LYS A 85 11.33 18.35 -5.40
N ALA A 86 10.29 17.55 -5.52
CA ALA A 86 8.98 17.96 -5.02
C ALA A 86 9.12 18.37 -3.54
N PRO A 87 8.52 19.49 -3.13
CA PRO A 87 8.54 19.90 -1.73
C PRO A 87 7.98 18.78 -0.86
N ARG A 88 8.56 18.59 0.33
CA ARG A 88 8.15 17.52 1.26
C ARG A 88 6.78 17.79 1.90
N VAL A 89 6.36 19.05 1.91
CA VAL A 89 5.12 19.52 2.49
C VAL A 89 4.40 20.28 1.40
N ASN A 90 3.15 19.92 1.14
CA ASN A 90 2.30 20.72 0.28
C ASN A 90 1.85 21.96 1.08
N GLN A 91 2.16 23.15 0.60
CA GLN A 91 1.75 24.41 1.24
C GLN A 91 0.39 24.91 0.73
N ASN A 92 -0.11 24.33 -0.37
CA ASN A 92 -1.33 24.74 -1.04
C ASN A 92 -2.54 23.90 -0.61
N GLN A 93 -2.44 23.20 0.53
CA GLN A 93 -3.52 22.37 1.02
C GLN A 93 -4.72 23.20 1.43
N LYS A 94 -5.90 22.77 0.99
CA LYS A 94 -7.21 23.29 1.35
C LYS A 94 -8.06 22.16 1.91
N ASP A 95 -8.97 22.50 2.80
CA ASP A 95 -9.95 21.54 3.29
C ASP A 95 -10.88 21.14 2.14
N SER A 96 -11.03 19.85 1.91
CA SER A 96 -12.02 19.31 0.97
C SER A 96 -13.45 19.39 1.51
N GLY A 97 -13.59 19.54 2.84
CA GLY A 97 -14.86 19.48 3.55
C GLY A 97 -15.40 18.06 3.73
N ILE A 98 -14.73 17.02 3.23
CA ILE A 98 -15.15 15.62 3.42
C ILE A 98 -14.47 15.00 4.63
N ASN A 99 -15.16 14.05 5.26
CA ASN A 99 -14.60 13.22 6.31
C ASN A 99 -14.47 11.78 5.81
N ILE A 100 -13.41 11.08 6.23
CA ILE A 100 -13.21 9.67 5.92
C ILE A 100 -13.03 8.90 7.22
N ILE A 101 -13.76 7.82 7.39
CA ILE A 101 -13.56 6.87 8.49
C ILE A 101 -13.00 5.58 7.92
N ILE A 102 -11.88 5.10 8.45
CA ILE A 102 -11.37 3.75 8.20
C ILE A 102 -11.83 2.86 9.35
N ASP A 103 -12.76 1.96 9.05
CA ASP A 103 -13.36 1.01 9.99
C ASP A 103 -12.44 -0.23 10.16
N CYS A 104 -11.63 -0.23 11.20
CA CYS A 104 -10.66 -1.27 11.54
C CYS A 104 -11.20 -2.33 12.51
N ALA A 105 -12.52 -2.50 12.63
CA ALA A 105 -13.14 -3.50 13.53
C ALA A 105 -12.87 -4.97 13.16
N PHE A 106 -12.05 -5.21 12.14
CA PHE A 106 -11.86 -6.52 11.50
C PHE A 106 -10.53 -7.19 11.85
N ASP A 107 -9.86 -6.76 12.94
CA ASP A 107 -8.56 -7.30 13.35
C ASP A 107 -8.59 -8.84 13.39
N ASP A 108 -9.57 -9.44 14.07
CA ASP A 108 -9.70 -10.90 14.25
C ASP A 108 -9.86 -11.68 12.93
N LEU A 109 -10.25 -11.00 11.84
CA LEU A 109 -10.41 -11.60 10.51
C LEU A 109 -9.12 -11.59 9.68
N MET A 110 -8.06 -10.95 10.20
CA MET A 110 -6.75 -10.81 9.57
C MET A 110 -5.68 -11.65 10.27
N ASN A 111 -4.80 -12.25 9.47
CA ASN A 111 -3.53 -12.79 9.99
C ASN A 111 -2.48 -11.68 10.20
N ASP A 112 -1.39 -11.95 10.90
CA ASP A 112 -0.39 -10.93 11.26
C ASP A 112 0.24 -10.21 10.05
N LYS A 113 0.33 -10.87 8.89
CA LYS A 113 0.83 -10.23 7.66
C LYS A 113 -0.22 -9.30 7.05
N GLU A 114 -1.49 -9.65 7.16
CA GLU A 114 -2.63 -8.83 6.76
C GLU A 114 -2.74 -7.60 7.68
N VAL A 115 -2.62 -7.77 9.01
CA VAL A 115 -2.56 -6.64 9.96
C VAL A 115 -1.36 -5.73 9.68
N ALA A 116 -0.18 -6.30 9.40
CA ALA A 116 0.98 -5.53 8.98
C ALA A 116 0.76 -4.79 7.65
N SER A 117 -0.04 -5.35 6.75
CA SER A 117 -0.41 -4.68 5.50
C SER A 117 -1.40 -3.55 5.75
N MET A 118 -2.32 -3.71 6.70
CA MET A 118 -3.28 -2.68 7.11
C MET A 118 -2.58 -1.46 7.69
N ASP A 119 -1.63 -1.67 8.61
CA ASP A 119 -0.75 -0.64 9.17
C ASP A 119 -0.02 0.18 8.08
N ASN A 120 0.54 -0.53 7.09
CA ASN A 120 1.17 0.11 5.94
C ASN A 120 0.19 0.91 5.08
N GLN A 121 -1.06 0.46 4.95
CA GLN A 121 -2.10 1.17 4.20
C GLN A 121 -2.50 2.46 4.92
N ILE A 122 -2.80 2.41 6.22
CA ILE A 122 -3.08 3.60 7.04
C ILE A 122 -1.96 4.64 6.94
N THR A 123 -0.70 4.18 7.02
CA THR A 123 0.48 5.06 6.85
C THR A 123 0.55 5.68 5.46
N ARG A 124 0.14 4.96 4.42
CA ARG A 124 0.06 5.48 3.04
C ARG A 124 -1.07 6.48 2.87
N ALA A 125 -2.26 6.23 3.43
CA ALA A 125 -3.37 7.19 3.44
C ALA A 125 -2.91 8.53 4.01
N TYR A 126 -2.30 8.53 5.19
CA TYR A 126 -1.76 9.77 5.77
C TYR A 126 -0.71 10.42 4.88
N GLY A 127 0.20 9.61 4.31
CA GLY A 127 1.19 10.09 3.36
C GLY A 127 0.56 10.80 2.17
N SER A 128 -0.47 10.23 1.57
CA SER A 128 -1.21 10.81 0.43
C SER A 128 -1.99 12.05 0.85
N ASN A 129 -2.75 12.00 1.95
CA ASN A 129 -3.56 13.12 2.45
C ASN A 129 -2.73 14.40 2.69
N LYS A 130 -1.46 14.27 3.09
CA LYS A 130 -0.51 15.40 3.26
C LYS A 130 0.07 15.98 1.97
N ARG A 131 -0.01 15.24 0.87
CA ARG A 131 0.55 15.65 -0.42
C ARG A 131 -0.51 16.24 -1.33
N GLU A 132 -1.77 15.88 -1.16
CA GLU A 132 -2.86 16.37 -2.00
C GLU A 132 -3.21 17.84 -1.71
N ASN A 133 -3.69 18.54 -2.73
CA ASN A 133 -4.15 19.93 -2.59
C ASN A 133 -5.45 20.04 -1.79
N TYR A 134 -6.26 18.98 -1.77
CA TYR A 134 -7.49 18.90 -0.99
C TYR A 134 -7.37 17.74 -0.01
N PHE A 135 -7.26 18.05 1.28
CA PHE A 135 -7.16 17.02 2.32
C PHE A 135 -8.55 16.67 2.84
N ALA A 136 -8.73 15.41 3.25
CA ALA A 136 -9.88 14.96 4.03
C ALA A 136 -9.51 14.91 5.52
N ASN A 137 -10.51 15.06 6.41
CA ASN A 137 -10.33 14.72 7.82
C ASN A 137 -10.52 13.22 7.99
N ILE A 138 -9.43 12.50 8.27
CA ILE A 138 -9.43 11.03 8.33
C ILE A 138 -9.48 10.57 9.79
N LYS A 139 -10.34 9.59 10.09
CA LYS A 139 -10.42 8.95 11.41
C LYS A 139 -10.24 7.44 11.27
N ILE A 140 -9.44 6.83 12.11
CA ILE A 140 -9.30 5.37 12.22
C ILE A 140 -10.13 4.93 13.41
N THR A 141 -11.10 4.04 13.20
CA THR A 141 -11.98 3.55 14.27
C THR A 141 -11.94 2.05 14.40
N SER A 142 -12.20 1.61 15.63
CA SER A 142 -11.68 0.41 16.26
C SER A 142 -10.16 0.33 16.26
N PHE A 143 -9.46 1.42 16.55
CA PHE A 143 -8.00 1.39 16.67
C PHE A 143 -7.59 0.73 17.98
N ASN A 144 -7.54 -0.60 17.97
CA ASN A 144 -7.24 -1.44 19.12
C ASN A 144 -6.47 -2.71 18.71
N LYS A 145 -6.31 -3.67 19.64
CA LYS A 145 -5.72 -5.00 19.41
C LYS A 145 -4.35 -4.96 18.70
N ARG A 146 -4.08 -5.92 17.80
CA ARG A 146 -2.81 -6.10 17.11
C ARG A 146 -2.47 -4.90 16.23
N LEU A 147 -3.46 -4.21 15.66
CA LEU A 147 -3.22 -3.00 14.89
C LEU A 147 -2.62 -1.89 15.76
N LYS A 148 -3.25 -1.55 16.90
CA LYS A 148 -2.75 -0.53 17.84
C LYS A 148 -1.38 -0.90 18.39
N GLU A 149 -1.20 -2.15 18.85
CA GLU A 149 0.09 -2.62 19.33
C GLU A 149 1.23 -2.43 18.32
N ARG A 150 0.95 -2.62 17.03
CA ARG A 150 1.96 -2.43 15.97
C ARG A 150 2.31 -0.97 15.78
N PHE A 151 1.32 -0.09 15.78
CA PHE A 151 1.54 1.35 15.74
C PHE A 151 2.36 1.83 16.95
N ASP A 152 2.04 1.35 18.15
CA ASP A 152 2.76 1.68 19.38
C ASP A 152 4.21 1.20 19.35
N LYS A 153 4.46 -0.04 18.90
CA LYS A 153 5.81 -0.59 18.72
C LYS A 153 6.63 0.22 17.70
N LEU A 154 5.97 0.82 16.71
CA LEU A 154 6.59 1.65 15.67
C LEU A 154 6.56 3.16 15.99
N ALA A 155 5.96 3.57 17.12
CA ALA A 155 5.64 4.96 17.44
C ALA A 155 6.86 5.88 17.48
N TYR A 156 8.03 5.35 17.87
CA TYR A 156 9.30 6.09 17.82
C TYR A 156 9.58 6.68 16.43
N ASN A 157 9.14 5.98 15.37
CA ASN A 157 9.34 6.39 13.97
C ASN A 157 8.12 7.08 13.36
N SER A 158 6.90 6.71 13.75
CA SER A 158 5.67 7.21 13.11
C SER A 158 5.11 8.47 13.77
N ARG A 159 5.26 8.64 15.10
CA ARG A 159 4.63 9.70 15.91
C ARG A 159 3.17 9.94 15.49
N TYR A 160 2.41 8.86 15.38
CA TYR A 160 1.08 8.85 14.78
C TYR A 160 0.08 9.74 15.53
N ASP A 161 0.29 9.91 16.85
CA ASP A 161 -0.48 10.83 17.71
C ASP A 161 -0.42 12.30 17.27
N ASN A 162 0.59 12.69 16.48
CA ASN A 162 0.80 14.06 16.01
C ASN A 162 0.41 14.24 14.53
N TRP A 163 -0.29 13.28 13.94
CA TRP A 163 -0.67 13.37 12.53
C TRP A 163 -1.76 14.42 12.34
N LYS A 164 -1.51 15.37 11.42
CA LYS A 164 -2.50 16.41 11.09
C LYS A 164 -3.63 15.82 10.25
N ASN A 165 -4.86 16.24 10.53
CA ASN A 165 -6.08 15.82 9.82
C ASN A 165 -6.25 14.28 9.81
N PHE A 166 -5.77 13.63 10.88
CA PHE A 166 -5.74 12.19 11.03
C PHE A 166 -5.87 11.82 12.51
N GLU A 167 -6.99 11.20 12.89
CA GLU A 167 -7.34 10.89 14.27
C GLU A 167 -7.43 9.37 14.47
N PHE A 168 -7.03 8.87 15.64
CA PHE A 168 -7.12 7.46 15.99
C PHE A 168 -8.09 7.30 17.17
N ILE A 169 -9.13 6.50 16.99
CA ILE A 169 -10.23 6.32 17.92
C ILE A 169 -10.33 4.84 18.29
N GLU A 170 -10.27 4.55 19.57
CA GLU A 170 -10.13 3.19 20.09
C GLU A 170 -11.40 2.33 19.91
N ASN A 171 -12.58 2.95 20.03
CA ASN A 171 -13.87 2.28 19.96
C ASN A 171 -14.64 2.60 18.66
N GLU A 172 -15.83 2.01 18.51
CA GLU A 172 -16.72 2.13 17.33
C GLU A 172 -17.80 3.22 17.48
N ASP A 173 -17.75 4.04 18.53
CA ASP A 173 -18.86 4.92 18.91
C ASP A 173 -19.24 5.91 17.80
N ILE A 174 -18.26 6.36 17.00
CA ILE A 174 -18.49 7.27 15.86
C ILE A 174 -19.31 6.63 14.73
N LEU A 175 -19.39 5.29 14.71
CA LEU A 175 -20.19 4.52 13.75
C LEU A 175 -21.54 4.10 14.35
N THR A 176 -21.56 3.69 15.63
CA THR A 176 -22.75 3.13 16.29
C THR A 176 -23.69 4.19 16.84
N ASN A 177 -23.14 5.23 17.48
CA ASN A 177 -23.88 6.27 18.21
C ASN A 177 -23.95 7.60 17.46
N ASN A 178 -23.73 7.60 16.14
CA ASN A 178 -23.81 8.80 15.34
C ASN A 178 -25.27 9.24 15.18
N GLU A 179 -25.59 10.43 15.70
CA GLU A 179 -26.95 11.00 15.66
C GLU A 179 -27.40 11.36 14.24
N ASP A 180 -26.47 11.62 13.33
CA ASP A 180 -26.77 12.05 11.95
C ASP A 180 -26.27 11.03 10.91
N LYS A 181 -26.88 9.83 10.92
CA LYS A 181 -26.61 8.77 9.94
C LYS A 181 -26.91 9.18 8.50
N SER A 182 -27.67 10.25 8.28
CA SER A 182 -27.98 10.77 6.94
C SER A 182 -26.73 11.28 6.20
N LYS A 183 -25.68 11.66 6.96
CA LYS A 183 -24.40 12.12 6.43
C LYS A 183 -23.33 11.02 6.35
N LEU A 184 -23.69 9.76 6.63
CA LEU A 184 -22.77 8.63 6.55
C LEU A 184 -23.00 7.83 5.27
N ILE A 185 -21.92 7.48 4.58
CA ILE A 185 -21.97 6.55 3.44
C ILE A 185 -20.89 5.49 3.63
N TYR A 186 -21.28 4.21 3.71
CA TYR A 186 -20.33 3.10 3.76
C TYR A 186 -19.93 2.70 2.34
N LEU A 187 -18.65 2.84 2.02
CA LEU A 187 -18.09 2.46 0.73
C LEU A 187 -17.77 0.97 0.71
N THR A 188 -18.47 0.23 -0.15
CA THR A 188 -18.28 -1.22 -0.33
C THR A 188 -18.46 -1.61 -1.80
N ALA A 189 -17.75 -2.65 -2.25
CA ALA A 189 -17.90 -3.15 -3.62
C ALA A 189 -19.14 -4.05 -3.81
N ASP A 190 -19.76 -4.48 -2.71
CA ASP A 190 -20.83 -5.49 -2.68
C ASP A 190 -22.26 -4.88 -2.74
N THR A 191 -22.40 -3.66 -3.29
CA THR A 191 -23.68 -2.96 -3.46
C THR A 191 -23.85 -2.53 -4.91
N ASP A 192 -25.08 -2.53 -5.42
CA ASP A 192 -25.38 -2.07 -6.77
C ASP A 192 -25.39 -0.54 -6.86
N GLU A 193 -25.71 0.15 -5.76
CA GLU A 193 -25.77 1.61 -5.70
C GLU A 193 -24.40 2.24 -5.86
N LYS A 194 -24.25 3.11 -6.87
CA LYS A 194 -23.01 3.84 -7.11
C LYS A 194 -23.02 5.18 -6.38
N ILE A 195 -21.83 5.64 -6.02
CA ILE A 195 -21.59 7.04 -5.70
C ILE A 195 -21.20 7.82 -6.95
N ASP A 196 -21.79 8.98 -7.16
CA ASP A 196 -21.49 9.83 -8.31
C ASP A 196 -20.34 10.81 -8.01
N LYS A 197 -20.41 11.48 -6.85
CA LYS A 197 -19.43 12.47 -6.42
C LYS A 197 -19.24 12.44 -4.90
N LEU A 198 -18.07 12.91 -4.47
CA LEU A 198 -17.80 13.18 -3.06
C LEU A 198 -18.28 14.60 -2.72
N GLU A 199 -19.06 14.73 -1.66
CA GLU A 199 -19.69 16.00 -1.27
C GLU A 199 -19.18 16.47 0.10
N PRO A 200 -18.83 17.77 0.23
CA PRO A 200 -18.50 18.35 1.53
C PRO A 200 -19.59 18.11 2.58
N GLY A 201 -19.20 17.87 3.82
CA GLY A 201 -20.10 17.59 4.94
C GLY A 201 -20.52 16.12 5.06
N ILE A 202 -20.27 15.29 4.05
CA ILE A 202 -20.50 13.84 4.10
C ILE A 202 -19.27 13.13 4.68
N THR A 203 -19.53 12.06 5.43
CA THR A 203 -18.52 11.16 5.97
C THR A 203 -18.57 9.82 5.25
N TYR A 204 -17.45 9.45 4.63
CA TYR A 204 -17.29 8.22 3.88
C TYR A 204 -16.56 7.17 4.70
N ILE A 205 -17.20 6.02 4.93
CA ILE A 205 -16.62 4.92 5.71
C ILE A 205 -15.99 3.92 4.73
N VAL A 206 -14.77 3.48 4.99
CA VAL A 206 -14.05 2.48 4.22
C VAL A 206 -13.67 1.33 5.16
N GLY A 207 -13.92 0.09 4.74
CA GLY A 207 -13.49 -1.09 5.49
C GLY A 207 -11.96 -1.15 5.60
N GLY A 208 -11.44 -1.07 6.82
CA GLY A 208 -10.04 -1.26 7.18
C GLY A 208 -9.71 -2.75 7.30
N ILE A 209 -9.77 -3.47 6.18
CA ILE A 209 -9.52 -4.92 6.14
C ILE A 209 -8.62 -5.30 4.96
N VAL A 210 -7.69 -6.23 5.20
CA VAL A 210 -6.85 -6.84 4.17
C VAL A 210 -7.11 -8.34 4.11
N ASP A 211 -8.06 -8.74 3.27
CA ASP A 211 -8.52 -10.13 3.20
C ASP A 211 -8.47 -10.73 1.78
N LYS A 212 -8.19 -9.89 0.77
CA LYS A 212 -8.27 -10.19 -0.67
C LYS A 212 -9.67 -10.60 -1.13
N ASN A 213 -10.70 -9.99 -0.55
CA ASN A 213 -12.11 -10.30 -0.76
C ASN A 213 -12.45 -11.76 -0.41
N ARG A 214 -11.92 -12.23 0.72
CA ARG A 214 -12.25 -13.53 1.31
C ARG A 214 -13.61 -13.48 2.00
N TYR A 215 -13.93 -12.35 2.64
CA TYR A 215 -15.20 -12.12 3.33
C TYR A 215 -16.13 -11.27 2.47
N LYS A 216 -16.87 -11.93 1.59
CA LYS A 216 -17.88 -11.27 0.76
C LYS A 216 -18.96 -10.63 1.63
N ASN A 217 -19.49 -9.49 1.21
CA ASN A 217 -20.56 -8.75 1.86
C ASN A 217 -20.25 -8.24 3.28
N LEU A 218 -19.03 -8.43 3.80
CA LEU A 218 -18.71 -8.10 5.20
C LEU A 218 -19.03 -6.64 5.55
N CYS A 219 -18.53 -5.71 4.72
CA CYS A 219 -18.76 -4.28 4.92
C CYS A 219 -20.22 -3.89 4.62
N PHE A 220 -20.84 -4.54 3.63
CA PHE A 220 -22.23 -4.28 3.26
C PHE A 220 -23.21 -4.70 4.36
N GLU A 221 -23.05 -5.92 4.90
CA GLU A 221 -23.86 -6.41 6.01
C GLU A 221 -23.66 -5.59 7.28
N LYS A 222 -22.42 -5.14 7.56
CA LYS A 222 -22.16 -4.24 8.69
C LYS A 222 -22.88 -2.89 8.49
N ALA A 223 -22.82 -2.31 7.29
CA ALA A 223 -23.52 -1.06 6.98
C ALA A 223 -25.05 -1.21 7.14
N GLN A 224 -25.64 -2.29 6.64
CA GLN A 224 -27.06 -2.59 6.80
C GLN A 224 -27.47 -2.71 8.27
N LYS A 225 -26.69 -3.45 9.08
CA LYS A 225 -26.94 -3.58 10.53
C LYS A 225 -26.90 -2.24 11.27
N LEU A 226 -26.02 -1.33 10.84
CA LEU A 226 -25.91 0.00 11.40
C LEU A 226 -26.96 0.99 10.85
N GLY A 227 -27.72 0.60 9.82
CA GLY A 227 -28.66 1.48 9.13
C GLY A 227 -27.96 2.60 8.34
N ILE A 228 -26.76 2.33 7.82
CA ILE A 228 -25.96 3.29 7.04
C ILE A 228 -26.10 2.95 5.55
N PRO A 229 -26.40 3.93 4.67
CA PRO A 229 -26.41 3.73 3.23
C PRO A 229 -25.08 3.21 2.70
N ALA A 230 -25.12 2.17 1.88
CA ALA A 230 -23.93 1.54 1.31
C ALA A 230 -23.83 1.83 -0.19
N LYS A 231 -22.73 2.43 -0.62
CA LYS A 231 -22.47 2.77 -2.03
C LYS A 231 -21.13 2.22 -2.50
N ARG A 232 -21.00 1.92 -3.79
CA ARG A 232 -19.74 1.52 -4.42
C ARG A 232 -19.13 2.66 -5.23
N LEU A 233 -17.81 2.63 -5.36
CA LEU A 233 -17.09 3.56 -6.24
C LEU A 233 -17.39 3.28 -7.73
N PRO A 234 -17.49 4.32 -8.58
CA PRO A 234 -17.81 4.19 -10.01
C PRO A 234 -16.59 3.75 -10.85
N ILE A 235 -15.82 2.78 -10.38
CA ILE A 235 -14.53 2.37 -11.00
C ILE A 235 -14.75 1.56 -12.27
N ASP A 236 -15.88 0.85 -12.37
CA ASP A 236 -16.22 -0.03 -13.50
C ASP A 236 -16.25 0.69 -14.85
N GLU A 237 -16.47 2.01 -14.85
CA GLU A 237 -16.58 2.83 -16.07
C GLU A 237 -15.23 3.31 -16.57
N PHE A 238 -14.25 3.47 -15.67
CA PHE A 238 -12.97 4.11 -15.98
C PHE A 238 -11.78 3.14 -15.98
N VAL A 239 -11.95 1.94 -15.40
CA VAL A 239 -10.87 0.95 -15.31
C VAL A 239 -11.33 -0.38 -15.90
N LYS A 240 -10.80 -0.74 -17.07
CA LYS A 240 -10.79 -2.13 -17.56
C LYS A 240 -9.83 -2.94 -16.69
N VAL A 241 -10.22 -3.24 -15.45
CA VAL A 241 -9.40 -4.04 -14.55
C VAL A 241 -9.37 -5.46 -15.12
N ALA A 242 -8.20 -5.94 -15.57
CA ALA A 242 -8.02 -7.35 -15.94
C ALA A 242 -8.01 -8.31 -14.71
N GLY A 243 -8.58 -7.86 -13.58
CA GLY A 243 -8.40 -8.41 -12.24
C GLY A 243 -9.54 -8.03 -11.28
N ARG A 244 -9.26 -7.99 -9.97
CA ARG A 244 -10.29 -7.81 -8.91
C ARG A 244 -10.82 -6.37 -8.86
N LYS A 245 -12.15 -6.24 -8.71
CA LYS A 245 -12.86 -4.96 -8.50
C LYS A 245 -12.78 -4.41 -7.07
N VAL A 246 -12.16 -5.16 -6.15
CA VAL A 246 -11.96 -4.75 -4.75
C VAL A 246 -10.58 -4.10 -4.63
N LEU A 247 -10.56 -2.83 -4.26
CA LEU A 247 -9.34 -2.05 -4.02
C LEU A 247 -8.83 -2.26 -2.59
N THR A 248 -7.53 -2.01 -2.38
CA THR A 248 -7.00 -1.83 -1.03
C THR A 248 -7.55 -0.56 -0.43
N THR A 249 -7.64 -0.48 0.90
CA THR A 249 -8.16 0.70 1.63
C THR A 249 -7.43 1.99 1.23
N THR A 250 -6.17 1.90 0.79
CA THR A 250 -5.31 3.05 0.42
C THR A 250 -4.32 2.71 -0.69
#